data_AF-A0A9P1HRS3-F1
#
_entry.id   AF-A0A9P1HRS3-F1
#
_cell.length_a   1.000
_cell.length_b   1.000
_cell.length_c   1.000
_cell.angle_alpha   90.00
_cell.angle_beta   90.00
_cell.angle_gamma   90.00
#
_symmetry.space_group_name_H-M   'P 1'
#
loop_
_entity.id
_entity.type
_entity.pdbx_description
1 polymer ?
#
loop_
_entity_poly.entity_id
_entity_poly.type
_entity_poly.pdbx_seq_one_letter_code
_entity_poly.pdbx_strand_id
1 'polypeptide(L)'
;MACESLRIPQIDSSILDEEYKQLALDQVESSIELLPYTISRKLDKIKPEISLMVDSCLWSTRLTEGASPGQLEEDISYKDYNKSKVLIHYCWSILLPYFTRRATSLSKNRKMDAFLRKAEAVCEIFSLVYYLKFLRRGGHSTLTEYILGLRNWNNNLPTIGTINYESQNRELLWHAFRDGLQLAWPFGAFLHRYWLRYTKTTSMKHNEDNSVCGVCAKTAIIPVIWSPCEHVACYWCDRSRKERINNCAVCDKEGVSKFKIGEKLKS
;
A
#
# COMPACT_ATOMS: atom_id res chain seq x y z
N MET A 1 -15.98 16.52 29.74
CA MET A 1 -15.37 17.85 29.60
C MET A 1 -14.62 17.82 28.28
N ALA A 2 -14.94 18.72 27.38
CA ALA A 2 -14.41 18.67 26.03
C ALA A 2 -13.16 19.59 25.98
N CYS A 3 -12.12 19.25 25.22
CA CYS A 3 -10.86 19.99 25.14
C CYS A 3 -10.50 20.35 23.69
N GLU A 4 -9.62 21.32 23.50
CA GLU A 4 -9.04 21.59 22.17
C GLU A 4 -8.35 20.35 21.63
N SER A 5 -8.65 20.05 20.36
CA SER A 5 -8.09 18.87 19.71
C SER A 5 -6.57 18.99 19.52
N LEU A 6 -5.90 17.85 19.65
CA LEU A 6 -4.47 17.72 19.39
C LEU A 6 -4.20 17.80 17.89
N ARG A 7 -2.97 18.16 17.52
CA ARG A 7 -2.58 18.31 16.11
C ARG A 7 -2.66 16.99 15.33
N ILE A 8 -2.22 15.89 15.93
CA ILE A 8 -2.11 14.58 15.25
C ILE A 8 -3.49 14.07 14.81
N PRO A 9 -4.50 13.98 15.71
CA PRO A 9 -5.86 13.57 15.31
C PRO A 9 -6.49 14.46 14.22
N GLN A 10 -6.17 15.76 14.19
CA GLN A 10 -6.62 16.65 13.11
C GLN A 10 -5.97 16.32 11.75
N ILE A 11 -4.72 15.87 11.76
CA ILE A 11 -4.02 15.44 10.54
C ILE A 11 -4.55 14.09 10.11
N ASP A 12 -4.69 13.15 11.05
CA ASP A 12 -5.17 11.79 10.78
C ASP A 12 -6.59 11.81 10.22
N SER A 13 -7.50 12.61 10.80
CA SER A 13 -8.85 12.82 10.24
C SER A 13 -8.83 13.41 8.83
N SER A 14 -7.87 14.30 8.49
CA SER A 14 -7.73 14.84 7.14
C SER A 14 -7.20 13.81 6.14
N ILE A 15 -6.33 12.91 6.58
CA ILE A 15 -5.81 11.79 5.76
C ILE A 15 -6.95 10.78 5.53
N LEU A 16 -7.67 10.40 6.57
CA LEU A 16 -8.83 9.51 6.50
C LEU A 16 -9.89 10.05 5.54
N ASP A 17 -10.21 11.35 5.59
CA ASP A 17 -11.16 11.97 4.66
C ASP A 17 -10.72 11.82 3.20
N GLU A 18 -9.42 11.95 2.91
CA GLU A 18 -8.86 11.75 1.56
C GLU A 18 -8.85 10.26 1.16
N GLU A 19 -8.56 9.36 2.09
CA GLU A 19 -8.62 7.92 1.86
C GLU A 19 -10.06 7.44 1.57
N TYR A 20 -11.05 7.90 2.34
CA TYR A 20 -12.47 7.61 2.08
C TYR A 20 -12.89 8.08 0.68
N LYS A 21 -12.42 9.25 0.26
CA LYS A 21 -12.66 9.77 -1.08
C LYS A 21 -12.03 8.88 -2.15
N GLN A 22 -10.77 8.50 -1.98
CA GLN A 22 -10.07 7.64 -2.94
C GLN A 22 -10.74 6.27 -3.05
N LEU A 23 -11.06 5.63 -1.92
CA LEU A 23 -11.78 4.36 -1.88
C LEU A 23 -13.14 4.44 -2.59
N ALA A 24 -13.90 5.51 -2.37
CA ALA A 24 -15.18 5.71 -3.05
C ALA A 24 -15.02 5.89 -4.57
N LEU A 25 -14.00 6.63 -5.00
CA LEU A 25 -13.71 6.83 -6.43
C LEU A 25 -13.21 5.55 -7.09
N ASP A 26 -12.33 4.79 -6.45
CA ASP A 26 -11.79 3.53 -6.94
C ASP A 26 -12.89 2.47 -7.07
N GLN A 27 -13.82 2.43 -6.11
CA GLN A 27 -15.00 1.55 -6.17
C GLN A 27 -15.91 1.92 -7.35
N VAL A 28 -16.03 3.21 -7.67
CA VAL A 28 -16.79 3.65 -8.84
C VAL A 28 -16.03 3.31 -10.13
N GLU A 29 -14.73 3.56 -10.19
CA GLU A 29 -13.90 3.29 -11.37
C GLU A 29 -13.87 1.80 -11.72
N SER A 30 -13.66 0.92 -10.74
CA SER A 30 -13.78 -0.53 -10.91
C SER A 30 -15.16 -0.98 -11.39
N SER A 31 -16.24 -0.32 -10.94
CA SER A 31 -17.60 -0.58 -11.44
C SER A 31 -17.77 -0.14 -12.89
N ILE A 32 -17.05 0.90 -13.33
CA ILE A 32 -17.07 1.40 -14.72
C ILE A 32 -16.29 0.47 -15.65
N GLU A 33 -15.20 -0.14 -15.19
CA GLU A 33 -14.39 -1.09 -15.99
C GLU A 33 -15.18 -2.34 -16.43
N LEU A 34 -16.17 -2.76 -15.65
CA LEU A 34 -17.05 -3.89 -15.97
C LEU A 34 -18.11 -3.55 -17.04
N LEU A 35 -18.26 -2.27 -17.41
CA LEU A 35 -19.28 -1.81 -18.35
C LEU A 35 -18.78 -1.81 -19.81
N PRO A 36 -19.67 -1.94 -20.80
CA PRO A 36 -19.30 -1.87 -22.21
C PRO A 36 -18.69 -0.51 -22.58
N TYR A 37 -17.75 -0.53 -23.52
CA TYR A 37 -16.92 0.63 -23.91
C TYR A 37 -17.70 1.90 -24.28
N THR A 38 -18.92 1.76 -24.81
CA THR A 38 -19.78 2.89 -25.20
C THR A 38 -20.26 3.69 -24.00
N ILE A 39 -20.51 3.01 -22.88
CA ILE A 39 -20.97 3.58 -21.62
C ILE A 39 -19.77 4.20 -20.88
N SER A 40 -18.65 3.48 -20.83
CA SER A 40 -17.38 3.98 -20.27
C SER A 40 -16.96 5.32 -20.90
N ARG A 41 -17.00 5.45 -22.23
CA ARG A 41 -16.66 6.72 -22.92
C ARG A 41 -17.58 7.90 -22.55
N LYS A 42 -18.85 7.64 -22.22
CA LYS A 42 -19.77 8.69 -21.74
C LYS A 42 -19.48 9.03 -20.28
N LEU A 43 -19.19 8.03 -19.46
CA LEU A 43 -18.83 8.20 -18.05
C LEU A 43 -17.53 8.98 -17.89
N ASP A 44 -16.53 8.81 -18.76
CA ASP A 44 -15.30 9.61 -18.74
C ASP A 44 -15.57 11.11 -18.89
N LYS A 45 -16.57 11.50 -19.69
CA LYS A 45 -16.98 12.91 -19.81
C LYS A 45 -17.68 13.43 -18.56
N ILE A 46 -18.31 12.54 -17.80
CA ILE A 46 -19.08 12.84 -16.59
C ILE A 46 -18.24 12.58 -15.32
N LYS A 47 -17.00 12.06 -15.44
CA LYS A 47 -16.05 11.85 -14.33
C LYS A 47 -15.96 13.04 -13.36
N PRO A 48 -15.87 14.32 -13.80
CA PRO A 48 -15.87 15.46 -12.88
C PRO A 48 -17.18 15.63 -12.10
N GLU A 49 -18.32 15.27 -12.70
CA GLU A 49 -19.63 15.30 -12.02
C GLU A 49 -19.77 14.15 -11.03
N ILE A 50 -19.22 12.97 -11.36
CA ILE A 50 -19.17 11.82 -10.45
C ILE A 50 -18.31 12.16 -9.23
N SER A 51 -17.13 12.75 -9.43
CA SER A 51 -16.29 13.18 -8.30
C SER A 51 -16.98 14.21 -7.43
N LEU A 52 -17.72 15.16 -8.03
CA LEU A 52 -18.52 16.12 -7.28
C LEU A 52 -19.60 15.40 -6.46
N MET A 53 -20.29 14.42 -7.05
CA MET A 53 -21.34 13.67 -6.37
C MET A 53 -20.79 12.86 -5.18
N VAL A 54 -19.62 12.24 -5.32
CA VAL A 54 -18.93 11.55 -4.23
C VAL A 54 -18.53 12.54 -3.14
N ASP A 55 -17.91 13.67 -3.50
CA ASP A 55 -17.53 14.71 -2.54
C ASP A 55 -18.76 15.28 -1.81
N SER A 56 -19.86 15.55 -2.51
CA SER A 56 -21.12 16.00 -1.92
C SER A 56 -21.75 14.93 -1.01
N CYS A 57 -21.65 13.65 -1.37
CA CYS A 57 -22.13 12.54 -0.56
C CYS A 57 -21.33 12.43 0.75
N LEU A 58 -20.00 12.41 0.68
CA LEU A 58 -19.14 12.44 1.86
C LEU A 58 -19.40 13.68 2.71
N TRP A 59 -19.65 14.82 2.09
CA TRP A 59 -19.94 16.06 2.81
C TRP A 59 -21.31 16.08 3.48
N SER A 60 -22.26 15.25 3.05
CA SER A 60 -23.58 15.14 3.70
C SER A 60 -23.48 14.77 5.18
N THR A 61 -22.45 14.01 5.57
CA THR A 61 -22.16 13.66 6.97
C THR A 61 -21.88 14.88 7.84
N ARG A 62 -21.24 15.93 7.27
CA ARG A 62 -21.00 17.20 7.96
C ARG A 62 -22.29 17.97 8.23
N LEU A 63 -23.35 17.75 7.45
CA LEU A 63 -24.67 18.38 7.69
C LEU A 63 -25.44 17.67 8.81
N THR A 64 -25.33 16.35 8.91
CA THR A 64 -26.08 15.55 9.88
C THR A 64 -25.40 15.52 11.24
N GLU A 65 -24.11 15.20 11.27
CA GLU A 65 -23.34 14.98 12.51
C GLU A 65 -22.47 16.18 12.90
N GLY A 66 -22.30 17.16 12.00
CA GLY A 66 -21.45 18.32 12.26
C GLY A 66 -19.95 18.03 12.27
N ALA A 67 -19.54 16.85 11.80
CA ALA A 67 -18.16 16.40 11.68
C ALA A 67 -17.95 15.70 10.32
N SER A 68 -16.71 15.63 9.84
CA SER A 68 -16.39 14.81 8.67
C SER A 68 -16.30 13.32 9.03
N PRO A 69 -16.38 12.39 8.05
CA PRO A 69 -16.24 10.97 8.30
C PRO A 69 -14.94 10.62 9.04
N GLY A 70 -13.80 11.19 8.62
CA GLY A 70 -12.52 11.00 9.31
C GLY A 70 -12.48 11.64 10.70
N GLN A 71 -13.19 12.75 10.92
CA GLN A 71 -13.29 13.35 12.25
C GLN A 71 -14.13 12.52 13.22
N LEU A 72 -15.17 11.84 12.73
CA LEU A 72 -15.97 10.93 13.55
C LEU A 72 -15.15 9.75 14.06
N GLU A 73 -14.28 9.18 13.22
CA GLU A 73 -13.37 8.10 13.61
C GLU A 73 -12.33 8.56 14.65
N GLU A 74 -11.82 9.78 14.52
CA GLU A 74 -10.87 10.37 15.46
C GLU A 74 -11.52 11.00 16.71
N ASP A 75 -12.85 10.91 16.82
CA ASP A 75 -13.66 11.48 17.91
C ASP A 75 -13.49 13.00 18.11
N ILE A 76 -13.41 13.73 16.99
CA ILE A 76 -13.29 15.18 16.91
C ILE A 76 -14.53 15.77 16.26
N SER A 77 -14.96 16.95 16.69
CA SER A 77 -16.07 17.68 16.08
C SER A 77 -15.79 19.19 15.99
N TYR A 78 -16.47 19.88 15.08
CA TYR A 78 -16.39 21.33 14.95
C TYR A 78 -17.18 22.01 16.07
N LYS A 79 -16.51 22.95 16.75
CA LYS A 79 -17.17 23.81 17.73
C LYS A 79 -18.05 24.86 17.04
N ASP A 80 -19.29 25.02 17.51
CA ASP A 80 -20.26 26.03 17.07
C ASP A 80 -20.52 26.02 15.54
N TYR A 81 -20.82 24.83 15.00
CA TYR A 81 -21.08 24.61 13.58
C TYR A 81 -22.50 25.02 13.16
N ASN A 82 -22.70 26.32 12.96
CA ASN A 82 -23.99 26.87 12.49
C ASN A 82 -24.24 26.58 11.01
N LYS A 83 -25.51 26.34 10.62
CA LYS A 83 -25.94 26.03 9.24
C LYS A 83 -25.41 26.98 8.17
N SER A 84 -25.31 28.27 8.47
CA SER A 84 -24.73 29.27 7.54
C SER A 84 -23.23 29.06 7.32
N LYS A 85 -22.47 28.73 8.39
CA LYS A 85 -21.04 28.41 8.26
C LYS A 85 -20.84 27.11 7.49
N VAL A 86 -21.70 26.12 7.72
CA VAL A 86 -21.71 24.85 7.00
C VAL A 86 -21.89 25.10 5.50
N LEU A 87 -22.87 25.92 5.11
CA LEU A 87 -23.09 26.25 3.70
C LEU A 87 -21.91 27.00 3.07
N ILE A 88 -21.30 27.96 3.77
CA ILE A 88 -20.11 28.65 3.24
C ILE A 88 -18.94 27.67 3.12
N HIS A 89 -18.78 26.78 4.10
CA HIS A 89 -17.74 25.74 4.06
C HIS A 89 -17.92 24.81 2.86
N TYR A 90 -19.15 24.40 2.55
CA TYR A 90 -19.48 23.64 1.34
C TYR A 90 -19.09 24.38 0.06
N CYS A 91 -19.55 25.63 -0.04
CA CYS A 91 -19.35 26.45 -1.23
C CYS A 91 -17.86 26.65 -1.51
N TRP A 92 -17.07 26.86 -0.45
CA TRP A 92 -15.63 27.07 -0.60
C TRP A 92 -14.86 25.78 -0.88
N SER A 93 -15.15 24.70 -0.14
CA SER A 93 -14.37 23.45 -0.22
C SER A 93 -14.68 22.62 -1.47
N ILE A 94 -15.94 22.58 -1.91
CA ILE A 94 -16.39 21.69 -2.99
C ILE A 94 -16.76 22.48 -4.24
N LEU A 95 -17.63 23.49 -4.12
CA LEU A 95 -18.15 24.18 -5.31
C LEU A 95 -17.09 25.05 -5.99
N LEU A 96 -16.29 25.81 -5.23
CA LEU A 96 -15.26 26.69 -5.79
C LEU A 96 -14.21 25.94 -6.63
N PRO A 97 -13.59 24.85 -6.17
CA PRO A 97 -12.65 24.08 -7.00
C PRO A 97 -13.35 23.41 -8.20
N TYR A 98 -14.59 22.95 -8.05
CA TYR A 98 -15.36 22.43 -9.19
C TYR A 98 -15.61 23.51 -10.25
N PHE A 99 -16.09 24.69 -9.85
CA PHE A 99 -16.40 25.78 -10.77
C PHE A 99 -15.16 26.34 -11.45
N THR A 100 -14.03 26.46 -10.76
CA THR A 100 -12.77 26.90 -11.38
C THR A 100 -12.26 25.88 -12.41
N ARG A 101 -12.34 24.58 -12.09
CA ARG A 101 -12.00 23.50 -13.03
C ARG A 101 -12.95 23.43 -14.23
N ARG A 102 -14.25 23.68 -14.01
CA ARG A 102 -15.24 23.73 -15.09
C ARG A 102 -15.09 25.00 -15.95
N ALA A 103 -14.84 26.14 -15.33
CA ALA A 103 -14.64 27.42 -16.01
C ALA A 103 -13.39 27.39 -16.88
N THR A 104 -12.29 26.81 -16.41
CA THR A 104 -11.05 26.66 -17.22
C THR A 104 -11.21 25.69 -18.39
N SER A 105 -12.07 24.68 -18.30
CA SER A 105 -12.33 23.76 -19.42
C SER A 105 -13.28 24.34 -20.47
N LEU A 106 -14.20 25.22 -20.08
CA LEU A 106 -15.16 25.88 -20.98
C LEU A 106 -14.65 27.22 -21.53
N SER A 107 -13.76 27.90 -20.80
CA SER A 107 -13.20 29.18 -21.20
C SER A 107 -12.29 29.00 -22.41
N LYS A 108 -12.63 29.71 -23.49
CA LYS A 108 -11.82 29.78 -24.72
C LYS A 108 -10.75 30.89 -24.64
N ASN A 109 -10.82 31.71 -23.59
CA ASN A 109 -9.99 32.89 -23.42
C ASN A 109 -8.67 32.54 -22.73
N ARG A 110 -7.62 32.33 -23.51
CA ARG A 110 -6.28 31.97 -23.02
C ARG A 110 -5.73 32.87 -21.89
N LYS A 111 -6.07 34.17 -21.92
CA LYS A 111 -5.65 35.13 -20.87
C LYS A 111 -6.35 34.87 -19.53
N MET A 112 -7.64 34.54 -19.57
CA MET A 112 -8.41 34.23 -18.36
C MET A 112 -7.95 32.89 -17.78
N ASP A 113 -7.67 31.90 -18.63
CA ASP A 113 -7.14 30.61 -18.17
C ASP A 113 -5.76 30.76 -17.53
N ALA A 114 -4.89 31.58 -18.13
CA ALA A 114 -3.60 31.89 -17.54
C ALA A 114 -3.72 32.64 -16.21
N PHE A 115 -4.69 33.53 -16.07
CA PHE A 115 -4.96 34.23 -14.81
C PHE A 115 -5.50 33.28 -13.74
N LEU A 116 -6.49 32.44 -14.07
CA LEU A 116 -7.07 31.47 -13.15
C LEU A 116 -6.03 30.48 -12.64
N ARG A 117 -5.19 29.93 -13.52
CA ARG A 117 -4.09 29.03 -13.12
C ARG A 117 -3.07 29.71 -12.23
N LYS A 118 -2.74 30.98 -12.49
CA LYS A 118 -1.85 31.75 -11.60
C LYS A 118 -2.50 32.00 -10.25
N ALA A 119 -3.78 32.35 -10.22
CA ALA A 119 -4.52 32.57 -8.99
C ALA A 119 -4.63 31.28 -8.16
N GLU A 120 -4.93 30.15 -8.80
CA GLU A 120 -4.93 28.82 -8.19
C GLU A 120 -3.58 28.49 -7.57
N ALA A 121 -2.49 28.65 -8.32
CA ALA A 121 -1.13 28.42 -7.79
C ALA A 121 -0.79 29.34 -6.60
N VAL A 122 -1.19 30.61 -6.62
CA VAL A 122 -0.98 31.53 -5.50
C VAL A 122 -1.80 31.11 -4.27
N CYS A 123 -3.04 30.67 -4.46
CA CYS A 123 -3.88 30.13 -3.39
C CYS A 123 -3.29 28.85 -2.79
N GLU A 124 -2.74 27.95 -3.61
CA GLU A 124 -2.05 26.73 -3.15
C GLU A 124 -0.77 27.03 -2.36
N ILE A 125 0.02 28.02 -2.80
CA ILE A 125 1.20 28.45 -2.04
C ILE A 125 0.76 29.01 -0.68
N PHE A 126 -0.32 29.80 -0.65
CA PHE A 126 -0.83 30.37 0.59
C PHE A 126 -1.38 29.30 1.53
N SER A 127 -2.11 28.30 1.01
CA SER A 127 -2.60 27.17 1.80
C SER A 127 -1.45 26.32 2.34
N LEU A 128 -0.40 26.08 1.54
CA LEU A 128 0.81 25.37 1.95
C LEU A 128 1.55 26.10 3.08
N VAL A 129 1.76 27.41 2.94
CA VAL A 129 2.41 28.24 3.98
C VAL A 129 1.58 28.23 5.27
N TYR A 130 0.25 28.29 5.16
CA TYR A 130 -0.64 28.19 6.30
C TYR A 130 -0.58 26.81 6.95
N TYR A 131 -0.55 25.74 6.17
CA TYR A 131 -0.39 24.38 6.66
C TYR A 131 0.94 24.18 7.39
N LEU A 132 2.05 24.76 6.90
CA LEU A 132 3.33 24.76 7.62
C LEU A 132 3.26 25.52 8.96
N LYS A 133 2.53 26.64 9.00
CA LYS A 133 2.27 27.36 10.25
C LYS A 133 1.46 26.50 11.22
N PHE A 134 0.47 25.75 10.73
CA PHE A 134 -0.31 24.79 11.50
C PHE A 134 0.58 23.65 12.04
N LEU A 135 1.46 23.08 11.22
CA LEU A 135 2.43 22.07 11.66
C LEU A 135 3.40 22.58 12.73
N ARG A 136 3.69 23.89 12.78
CA ARG A 136 4.57 24.45 13.81
C ARG A 136 3.82 24.83 15.09
N ARG A 137 2.68 25.54 14.99
CA ARG A 137 1.96 26.14 16.13
C ARG A 137 0.71 25.38 16.56
N GLY A 138 0.13 24.54 15.69
CA GLY A 138 -1.21 23.96 15.88
C GLY A 138 -2.33 24.97 15.60
N GLY A 139 -3.58 24.59 15.89
CA GLY A 139 -4.76 25.43 15.71
C GLY A 139 -5.75 24.86 14.71
N HIS A 140 -6.09 25.64 13.68
CA HIS A 140 -6.95 25.24 12.56
C HIS A 140 -6.12 24.50 11.50
N SER A 141 -6.59 23.34 11.03
CA SER A 141 -5.86 22.49 10.09
C SER A 141 -5.88 23.07 8.67
N THR A 142 -7.03 23.61 8.25
CA THR A 142 -7.21 24.19 6.92
C THR A 142 -7.34 25.72 6.95
N LEU A 143 -7.01 26.35 5.82
CA LEU A 143 -7.18 27.79 5.63
C LEU A 143 -8.66 28.20 5.62
N THR A 144 -9.52 27.33 5.11
CA THR A 144 -10.97 27.48 5.10
C THR A 144 -11.53 27.49 6.52
N GLU A 145 -11.06 26.57 7.36
CA GLU A 145 -11.43 26.55 8.78
C GLU A 145 -10.94 27.80 9.51
N TYR A 146 -9.76 28.31 9.17
CA TYR A 146 -9.25 29.55 9.75
C TYR A 146 -10.14 30.76 9.42
N ILE A 147 -10.51 30.94 8.14
CA ILE A 147 -11.37 32.05 7.71
C ILE A 147 -12.76 31.95 8.36
N LEU A 148 -13.29 30.74 8.50
CA LEU A 148 -14.60 30.49 9.10
C LEU A 148 -14.57 30.45 10.64
N GLY A 149 -13.38 30.50 11.25
CA GLY A 149 -13.20 30.37 12.69
C GLY A 149 -13.68 29.03 13.23
N LEU A 150 -13.59 27.96 12.45
CA LEU A 150 -14.02 26.61 12.82
C LEU A 150 -12.92 25.93 13.61
N ARG A 151 -13.15 25.72 14.92
CA ARG A 151 -12.17 25.08 15.79
C ARG A 151 -12.55 23.63 16.01
N ASN A 152 -11.59 22.74 15.79
CA ASN A 152 -11.72 21.31 16.06
C ASN A 152 -11.61 21.03 17.56
N TRP A 153 -12.52 20.23 18.09
CA TRP A 153 -12.66 19.97 19.52
C TRP A 153 -12.84 18.48 19.76
N ASN A 154 -12.17 17.92 20.76
CA ASN A 154 -12.33 16.51 21.07
C ASN A 154 -13.63 16.31 21.86
N ASN A 155 -14.46 15.36 21.44
CA ASN A 155 -15.72 15.06 22.12
C ASN A 155 -15.41 14.41 23.48
N ASN A 156 -14.48 13.45 23.50
CA ASN A 156 -13.96 12.85 24.72
C ASN A 156 -12.58 13.43 25.10
N LEU A 157 -12.28 13.41 26.39
CA LEU A 157 -11.00 13.89 26.87
C LEU A 157 -9.91 12.95 26.33
N PRO A 158 -8.92 13.43 25.54
CA PRO A 158 -7.82 12.58 25.14
C PRO A 158 -7.14 12.11 26.42
N THR A 159 -6.94 10.80 26.56
CA THR A 159 -6.26 10.19 27.71
C THR A 159 -4.77 10.51 27.65
N ILE A 160 -4.43 11.77 27.92
CA ILE A 160 -3.06 12.26 27.99
C ILE A 160 -2.41 11.58 29.21
N GLY A 161 -1.71 10.48 28.97
CA GLY A 161 -1.03 9.69 30.00
C GLY A 161 -1.01 8.18 29.75
N THR A 162 -1.95 7.65 28.96
CA THR A 162 -1.89 6.26 28.49
C THR A 162 -1.44 6.26 27.04
N ILE A 163 -0.14 6.11 26.80
CA ILE A 163 0.41 5.84 25.47
C ILE A 163 -0.47 4.77 24.82
N ASN A 164 -1.01 5.04 23.63
CA ASN A 164 -1.87 4.10 22.93
C ASN A 164 -0.99 2.96 22.39
N TYR A 165 -0.67 2.00 23.27
CA TYR A 165 0.23 0.88 22.98
C TYR A 165 -0.37 -0.07 21.95
N GLU A 166 -1.64 0.04 21.60
CA GLU A 166 -2.29 -0.94 20.73
C GLU A 166 -1.71 -0.93 19.31
N SER A 167 -1.51 0.25 18.71
CA SER A 167 -0.89 0.35 17.38
C SER A 167 0.59 -0.04 17.43
N GLN A 168 1.32 0.46 18.43
CA GLN A 168 2.74 0.14 18.63
C GLN A 168 2.95 -1.35 18.88
N ASN A 169 2.14 -1.98 19.73
CA ASN A 169 2.22 -3.41 20.03
C ASN A 169 1.82 -4.25 18.82
N ARG A 170 0.82 -3.82 18.03
CA ARG A 170 0.46 -4.51 16.78
C ARG A 170 1.61 -4.47 15.77
N GLU A 171 2.26 -3.33 15.62
CA GLU A 171 3.40 -3.19 14.72
C GLU A 171 4.61 -4.01 15.20
N LEU A 172 4.91 -3.97 16.50
CA LEU A 172 5.98 -4.75 17.10
C LEU A 172 5.71 -6.26 16.99
N LEU A 173 4.46 -6.68 17.20
CA LEU A 173 4.02 -8.06 17.01
C LEU A 173 4.17 -8.48 15.55
N TRP A 174 3.78 -7.63 14.59
CA TRP A 174 3.91 -7.96 13.17
C TRP A 174 5.36 -8.07 12.72
N HIS A 175 6.23 -7.19 13.20
CA HIS A 175 7.66 -7.31 12.95
C HIS A 175 8.25 -8.58 13.57
N ALA A 176 7.95 -8.87 14.84
CA ALA A 176 8.41 -10.10 15.49
C ALA A 176 7.89 -11.36 14.79
N PHE A 177 6.63 -11.34 14.33
CA PHE A 177 6.04 -12.45 13.58
C PHE A 177 6.70 -12.65 12.22
N ARG A 178 6.92 -11.58 11.45
CA ARG A 178 7.65 -11.61 10.17
C ARG A 178 9.05 -12.18 10.35
N ASP A 179 9.77 -11.71 11.37
CA ASP A 179 11.14 -12.14 11.64
C ASP A 179 11.15 -13.62 12.08
N GLY A 180 10.15 -14.05 12.85
CA GLY A 180 9.91 -15.46 13.18
C GLY A 180 9.65 -16.34 11.94
N LEU A 181 8.83 -15.87 11.01
CA LEU A 181 8.58 -16.58 9.74
C LEU A 181 9.84 -16.67 8.87
N GLN A 182 10.61 -15.60 8.79
CA GLN A 182 11.87 -15.57 8.03
C GLN A 182 12.89 -16.54 8.64
N LEU A 183 12.94 -16.65 9.97
CA LEU A 183 13.76 -17.64 10.66
C LEU A 183 13.24 -19.07 10.46
N ALA A 184 11.92 -19.28 10.43
CA ALA A 184 11.29 -20.59 10.25
C ALA A 184 11.40 -21.14 8.82
N TRP A 185 11.49 -20.28 7.80
CA TRP A 185 11.59 -20.65 6.39
C TRP A 185 12.66 -21.71 6.07
N PRO A 186 13.94 -21.56 6.48
CA PRO A 186 14.97 -22.58 6.25
C PRO A 186 14.69 -23.90 6.98
N PHE A 187 14.01 -23.89 8.14
CA PHE A 187 13.63 -25.11 8.85
C PHE A 187 12.58 -25.92 8.09
N GLY A 188 11.62 -25.25 7.42
CA GLY A 188 10.68 -25.94 6.53
C GLY A 188 11.38 -26.68 5.39
N ALA A 189 12.38 -26.04 4.76
CA ALA A 189 13.19 -26.68 3.73
C ALA A 189 14.07 -27.82 4.29
N PHE A 190 14.61 -27.67 5.50
CA PHE A 190 15.39 -28.70 6.17
C PHE A 190 14.54 -29.93 6.54
N LEU A 191 13.37 -29.70 7.17
CA LEU A 191 12.41 -30.75 7.52
C LEU A 191 11.92 -31.48 6.27
N HIS A 192 11.59 -30.75 5.20
CA HIS A 192 11.21 -31.37 3.93
C HIS A 192 12.33 -32.24 3.33
N ARG A 193 13.59 -31.79 3.38
CA ARG A 193 14.75 -32.59 2.96
C ARG A 193 14.96 -33.82 3.86
N TYR A 194 14.77 -33.68 5.17
CA TYR A 194 14.87 -34.77 6.13
C TYR A 194 13.78 -35.83 5.90
N TRP A 195 12.53 -35.40 5.72
CA TRP A 195 11.39 -36.27 5.44
C TRP A 195 11.55 -37.02 4.11
N LEU A 196 11.99 -36.34 3.05
CA LEU A 196 12.27 -36.98 1.76
C LEU A 196 13.45 -37.96 1.80
N ARG A 197 14.44 -37.74 2.68
CA ARG A 197 15.52 -38.71 2.92
C ARG A 197 15.03 -39.94 3.68
N TYR A 198 14.11 -39.76 4.62
CA TYR A 198 13.53 -40.87 5.38
C TYR A 198 12.65 -41.78 4.51
N THR A 199 11.94 -41.23 3.53
CA THR A 199 11.04 -42.00 2.65
C THR A 199 11.71 -42.62 1.41
N LYS A 200 12.97 -42.29 1.10
CA LYS A 200 13.72 -42.81 -0.06
C LYS A 200 14.95 -43.66 0.31
N THR A 201 14.83 -44.53 1.31
CA THR A 201 15.86 -45.56 1.61
C THR A 201 15.66 -46.88 0.87
N THR A 202 14.69 -46.98 -0.04
CA THR A 202 14.51 -48.14 -0.92
C THR A 202 15.07 -47.88 -2.32
N SER A 203 16.32 -48.32 -2.53
CA SER A 203 16.91 -48.80 -3.79
C SER A 203 16.75 -47.92 -5.05
N MET A 204 17.77 -47.10 -5.35
CA MET A 204 17.91 -46.46 -6.66
C MET A 204 18.36 -47.49 -7.71
N LYS A 205 17.40 -48.05 -8.47
CA LYS A 205 17.68 -48.59 -9.79
C LYS A 205 17.74 -47.44 -10.80
N HIS A 206 18.78 -47.50 -11.63
CA HIS A 206 19.06 -46.65 -12.78
C HIS A 206 17.78 -46.46 -13.63
N ASN A 207 17.30 -45.22 -13.75
CA ASN A 207 16.26 -44.88 -14.72
C ASN A 207 16.77 -43.68 -15.53
N GLU A 208 16.84 -43.88 -16.85
CA GLU A 208 17.60 -43.06 -17.81
C GLU A 208 17.02 -41.67 -18.05
N ASP A 209 15.84 -41.36 -17.52
CA ASP A 209 15.18 -40.07 -17.76
C ASP A 209 15.22 -39.17 -16.52
N ASN A 210 16.09 -38.15 -16.61
CA ASN A 210 16.13 -36.94 -15.78
C ASN A 210 16.37 -37.16 -14.28
N SER A 211 17.61 -37.58 -14.03
CA SER A 211 18.37 -37.52 -12.78
C SER A 211 17.84 -36.54 -11.72
N VAL A 212 17.23 -37.09 -10.68
CA VAL A 212 16.89 -36.37 -9.45
C VAL A 212 18.19 -36.00 -8.73
N CYS A 213 18.28 -34.76 -8.26
CA CYS A 213 19.45 -34.31 -7.51
C CYS A 213 19.48 -34.96 -6.11
N GLY A 214 20.59 -35.63 -5.75
CA GLY A 214 20.76 -36.23 -4.42
C GLY A 214 20.82 -35.24 -3.24
N VAL A 215 20.90 -33.93 -3.53
CA VAL A 215 20.99 -32.86 -2.52
C VAL A 215 19.65 -32.16 -2.28
N CYS A 216 18.98 -31.73 -3.35
CA CYS A 216 17.70 -31.00 -3.27
C CYS A 216 16.48 -31.88 -3.53
N ALA A 217 16.68 -33.14 -3.95
CA ALA A 217 15.64 -34.12 -4.26
C ALA A 217 14.60 -33.68 -5.32
N LYS A 218 14.89 -32.60 -6.05
CA LYS A 218 14.14 -32.11 -7.21
C LYS A 218 14.81 -32.60 -8.50
N THR A 219 14.13 -32.46 -9.63
CA THR A 219 14.72 -32.66 -10.96
C THR A 219 15.99 -31.80 -11.08
N ALA A 220 17.11 -32.42 -11.46
CA ALA A 220 18.38 -31.72 -11.51
C ALA A 220 18.40 -30.70 -12.65
N ILE A 221 18.34 -29.42 -12.30
CA ILE A 221 18.60 -28.31 -13.23
C ILE A 221 20.11 -28.33 -13.54
N ILE A 222 20.46 -28.71 -14.77
CA ILE A 222 21.84 -28.94 -15.23
C ILE A 222 22.53 -30.02 -14.35
N PRO A 223 22.39 -31.32 -14.70
CA PRO A 223 22.94 -32.40 -13.90
C PRO A 223 24.47 -32.44 -13.93
N VAL A 224 25.05 -32.51 -12.73
CA VAL A 224 26.47 -32.71 -12.46
C VAL A 224 26.66 -34.14 -11.98
N ILE A 225 27.46 -34.93 -12.69
CA ILE A 225 27.76 -36.31 -12.34
C ILE A 225 29.18 -36.36 -11.76
N TRP A 226 29.33 -37.00 -10.61
CA TRP A 226 30.61 -37.12 -9.92
C TRP A 226 31.27 -38.46 -10.17
N SER A 227 32.50 -38.49 -10.70
CA SER A 227 33.32 -39.71 -10.81
C SER A 227 34.31 -39.78 -9.63
N PRO A 228 34.49 -40.92 -8.94
CA PRO A 228 34.08 -42.30 -9.31
C PRO A 228 32.72 -42.78 -8.76
N CYS A 229 31.99 -41.97 -8.00
CA CYS A 229 30.79 -42.42 -7.26
C CYS A 229 29.46 -42.40 -8.05
N GLU A 230 29.46 -41.86 -9.26
CA GLU A 230 28.31 -41.72 -10.17
C GLU A 230 27.07 -40.98 -9.61
N HIS A 231 27.20 -40.28 -8.49
CA HIS A 231 26.10 -39.48 -7.93
C HIS A 231 25.79 -38.26 -8.79
N VAL A 232 24.49 -37.97 -8.94
CA VAL A 232 23.99 -36.80 -9.67
C VAL A 232 23.51 -35.70 -8.72
N ALA A 233 24.00 -34.48 -8.94
CA ALA A 233 23.59 -33.27 -8.23
C ALA A 233 23.20 -32.16 -9.22
N CYS A 234 22.42 -31.17 -8.76
CA CYS A 234 22.13 -29.97 -9.55
C CYS A 234 23.33 -29.01 -9.53
N TYR A 235 23.61 -28.29 -10.61
CA TYR A 235 24.72 -27.33 -10.70
C TYR A 235 24.79 -26.38 -9.48
N TRP A 236 23.66 -25.82 -9.08
CA TRP A 236 23.58 -24.91 -7.93
C TRP A 236 23.81 -25.62 -6.58
N CYS A 237 23.42 -26.89 -6.46
CA CYS A 237 23.57 -27.72 -5.27
C CYS A 237 25.04 -28.14 -5.06
N ASP A 238 25.77 -28.22 -6.17
CA ASP A 238 27.20 -28.48 -6.19
C ASP A 238 27.96 -27.21 -5.79
N ARG A 239 27.71 -26.11 -6.52
CA ARG A 239 28.45 -24.85 -6.39
C ARG A 239 28.17 -24.05 -5.12
N SER A 240 27.05 -24.30 -4.45
CA SER A 240 26.71 -23.62 -3.18
C SER A 240 27.61 -24.03 -2.00
N ARG A 241 28.42 -25.09 -2.14
CA ARG A 241 29.44 -25.48 -1.15
C ARG A 241 30.75 -24.74 -1.39
N LYS A 242 31.05 -23.77 -0.53
CA LYS A 242 32.27 -22.96 -0.61
C LYS A 242 33.54 -23.68 -0.19
N GLU A 243 33.45 -24.70 0.67
CA GLU A 243 34.62 -25.31 1.33
C GLU A 243 35.06 -26.69 0.79
N ARG A 244 34.25 -27.33 -0.08
CA ARG A 244 34.48 -28.71 -0.53
C ARG A 244 34.24 -28.87 -2.03
N ILE A 245 35.02 -28.12 -2.82
CA ILE A 245 34.89 -28.05 -4.29
C ILE A 245 35.28 -29.36 -4.98
N ASN A 246 36.13 -30.18 -4.35
CA ASN A 246 36.65 -31.42 -4.92
C ASN A 246 35.98 -32.69 -4.38
N ASN A 247 34.95 -32.55 -3.54
CA ASN A 247 34.27 -33.69 -2.90
C ASN A 247 32.84 -33.83 -3.41
N CYS A 248 32.42 -35.07 -3.58
CA CYS A 248 31.09 -35.39 -4.05
C CYS A 248 30.01 -34.79 -3.17
N ALA A 249 29.07 -34.16 -3.85
CA ALA A 249 27.91 -33.51 -3.26
C ALA A 249 27.01 -34.41 -2.36
N VAL A 250 27.10 -35.73 -2.51
CA VAL A 250 26.20 -36.70 -1.88
C VAL A 250 26.94 -37.59 -0.89
N CYS A 251 28.14 -38.06 -1.23
CA CYS A 251 28.92 -39.00 -0.41
C CYS A 251 30.24 -38.46 0.14
N ASP A 252 30.57 -37.18 -0.13
CA ASP A 252 31.73 -36.46 0.42
C ASP A 252 33.12 -37.06 0.07
N LYS A 253 33.16 -38.01 -0.87
CA LYS A 253 34.41 -38.58 -1.41
C LYS A 253 35.04 -37.65 -2.43
N GLU A 254 36.37 -37.58 -2.46
CA GLU A 254 37.11 -36.85 -3.49
C GLU A 254 36.76 -37.37 -4.90
N GLY A 255 36.58 -36.46 -5.85
CA GLY A 255 36.21 -36.81 -7.21
C GLY A 255 36.26 -35.63 -8.17
N VAL A 256 35.94 -35.91 -9.43
CA VAL A 256 35.85 -34.89 -10.48
C VAL A 256 34.40 -34.75 -10.92
N SER A 257 33.91 -33.51 -10.96
CA SER A 257 32.57 -33.19 -11.47
C SER A 257 32.58 -33.06 -12.98
N LYS A 258 31.66 -33.76 -13.65
CA LYS A 258 31.41 -33.64 -15.09
C LYS A 258 30.00 -33.08 -15.31
N PHE A 259 29.92 -32.03 -16.13
CA PHE A 259 28.64 -31.43 -16.52
C PHE A 259 28.08 -32.17 -17.72
N LYS A 260 26.84 -32.67 -17.61
CA LYS A 260 26.09 -33.16 -18.77
C LYS A 260 25.24 -32.00 -19.28
N ILE A 261 25.84 -31.13 -20.09
CA ILE A 261 25.07 -30.13 -20.85
C ILE A 261 24.33 -30.92 -21.91
N GLY A 262 22.99 -30.95 -21.83
CA GLY A 262 22.16 -31.71 -22.76
C GLY A 262 22.56 -31.41 -24.19
N GLU A 263 23.06 -32.43 -24.90
CA GLU A 263 23.01 -32.43 -26.35
C GLU A 263 21.54 -32.23 -26.74
N LYS A 264 21.32 -31.12 -27.43
CA LYS A 264 20.09 -30.68 -28.10
C LYS A 264 18.91 -31.65 -28.00
N LEU A 265 17.84 -31.17 -27.36
CA LEU A 265 16.48 -31.37 -27.84
C LEU A 265 16.47 -31.23 -29.37
N LYS A 266 16.48 -32.36 -30.08
CA LYS A 266 16.20 -32.44 -31.51
C LYS A 266 14.79 -33.01 -31.65
N SER A 267 13.95 -32.20 -32.30
CA SER A 267 12.60 -32.44 -32.84
C SER A 267 11.54 -32.93 -31.86
#